data_AF-A0A7L4TRQ0-F1
#
_entry.id   AF-A0A7L4TRQ0-F1
#
_cell.length_a   1.000
_cell.length_b   1.000
_cell.length_c   1.000
_cell.angle_alpha   90.00
_cell.angle_beta   90.00
_cell.angle_gamma   90.00
#
_symmetry.space_group_name_H-M   'P 1'
#
loop_
_entity.id
_entity.type
_entity.pdbx_description
1 polymer ?
#
loop_
_entity_poly.entity_id
_entity_poly.type
_entity_poly.pdbx_seq_one_letter_code
_entity_poly.pdbx_strand_id
1 'polypeptide(L)' 'YDLQVFNRWGNKVYEAKNYQNDWDGTSNSSVTGSNQLPAGTYYYIININQSGFEPIQSYIYLGTK' A
#
# COMPACT_ATOMS: atom_id res chain seq x y z
N TYR A 1 -6.10 6.28 10.20
CA TYR A 1 -4.77 5.80 9.76
C TYR A 1 -4.54 6.25 8.34
N ASP A 2 -3.31 6.51 7.95
CA ASP A 2 -2.96 6.71 6.53
C ASP A 2 -2.13 5.53 6.05
N LEU A 3 -2.44 5.01 4.87
CA LEU A 3 -1.75 3.87 4.26
C LEU A 3 -0.94 4.34 3.06
N GLN A 4 0.29 3.87 2.96
CA GLN A 4 1.12 3.96 1.76
C GLN A 4 1.64 2.56 1.43
N VAL A 5 1.59 2.16 0.17
CA VAL A 5 2.11 0.88 -0.32
C VAL A 5 3.13 1.09 -1.40
N PHE A 6 4.21 0.32 -1.35
CA PHE A 6 5.36 0.39 -2.24
C PHE A 6 5.64 -0.98 -2.85
N ASN A 7 6.08 -0.99 -4.10
CA ASN A 7 6.61 -2.20 -4.71
C ASN A 7 8.04 -2.51 -4.21
N ARG A 8 8.58 -3.67 -4.60
CA ARG A 8 9.93 -4.11 -4.19
C ARG A 8 11.08 -3.20 -4.58
N TRP A 9 10.85 -2.24 -5.48
CA TRP A 9 11.85 -1.27 -5.91
C TRP A 9 11.68 0.09 -5.22
N GLY A 10 10.79 0.19 -4.22
CA GLY A 10 10.54 1.41 -3.46
C GLY A 10 9.62 2.41 -4.15
N ASN A 11 8.98 2.05 -5.28
CA ASN A 11 8.01 2.95 -5.91
C ASN A 11 6.67 2.83 -5.21
N LYS A 12 6.08 3.97 -4.84
CA LYS A 12 4.73 4.03 -4.28
C LYS A 12 3.71 3.63 -5.36
N VAL A 13 2.88 2.65 -5.03
CA VAL A 13 1.85 2.12 -5.93
C VAL A 13 0.44 2.43 -5.45
N TYR A 14 0.27 2.68 -4.15
CA TYR A 14 -1.02 3.02 -3.57
C TYR A 14 -0.83 3.98 -2.40
N GLU A 15 -1.79 4.89 -2.24
CA GLU A 15 -1.94 5.68 -1.03
C GLU A 15 -3.42 5.93 -0.68
N ALA A 16 -3.73 5.91 0.60
CA ALA A 16 -5.05 6.28 1.10
C ALA A 16 -4.93 7.06 2.41
N LYS A 17 -5.58 8.23 2.46
CA LYS A 17 -5.79 8.98 3.70
C LYS A 17 -7.03 8.47 4.39
N ASN A 18 -7.01 8.43 5.73
CA ASN A 18 -8.10 7.86 6.51
C ASN A 18 -8.49 6.45 6.01
N TYR A 19 -7.48 5.59 5.81
CA TYR A 19 -7.61 4.24 5.28
C TYR A 19 -8.62 3.41 6.07
N GLN A 20 -9.52 2.70 5.35
CA GLN A 20 -10.66 1.97 5.90
C GLN A 20 -10.49 0.44 5.82
N ASN A 21 -9.25 -0.04 5.66
CA ASN A 21 -8.95 -1.47 5.50
C ASN A 21 -9.58 -2.08 4.23
N ASP A 22 -9.57 -1.31 3.14
CA ASP A 22 -10.26 -1.58 1.87
C ASP A 22 -9.32 -1.75 0.66
N TRP A 23 -8.00 -1.79 0.88
CA TRP A 23 -7.05 -2.03 -0.21
C TRP A 23 -7.12 -3.48 -0.69
N ASP A 24 -7.31 -3.66 -1.99
CA ASP A 24 -7.60 -4.93 -2.65
C ASP A 24 -6.47 -5.41 -3.59
N GLY A 25 -5.28 -4.80 -3.48
CA GLY A 25 -4.17 -5.09 -4.38
C GLY A 25 -4.21 -4.30 -5.69
N THR A 26 -4.96 -3.20 -5.74
CA THR A 26 -4.91 -2.26 -6.86
C THR A 26 -3.97 -1.07 -6.61
N SER A 27 -3.45 -0.52 -7.69
CA SER A 27 -2.69 0.72 -7.76
C SER A 27 -3.65 1.87 -8.03
N ASN A 28 -3.49 2.97 -7.30
CA ASN A 28 -4.11 4.25 -7.65
C ASN A 28 -3.09 5.24 -8.23
N SER A 29 -1.88 4.76 -8.53
CA SER A 29 -0.80 5.49 -9.22
C SER A 29 -0.50 4.89 -10.60
N SER A 30 -1.43 4.10 -11.18
CA SER A 30 -1.18 3.43 -12.46
C SER A 30 -1.15 4.42 -13.62
N VAL A 31 -0.07 4.35 -14.40
CA VAL A 31 0.11 5.11 -15.66
C VAL A 31 -0.37 4.28 -16.87
N THR A 32 -0.67 2.98 -16.69
CA THR A 32 -0.74 2.01 -17.81
C THR A 32 -2.10 1.33 -18.03
N GLY A 33 -3.20 1.91 -17.52
CA GLY A 33 -4.57 1.48 -17.84
C GLY A 33 -5.08 0.24 -17.10
N SER A 34 -4.20 -0.59 -16.52
CA SER A 34 -4.58 -1.58 -15.51
C SER A 34 -4.15 -1.12 -14.12
N ASN A 35 -5.08 -1.14 -13.17
CA ASN A 35 -4.79 -0.86 -11.77
C ASN A 35 -4.40 -2.11 -11.00
N GLN A 36 -4.58 -3.32 -11.52
CA GLN A 36 -4.25 -4.54 -10.77
C GLN A 36 -2.73 -4.67 -10.61
N LEU A 37 -2.28 -4.83 -9.37
CA LEU A 37 -0.87 -5.10 -9.10
C LEU A 37 -0.54 -6.58 -9.34
N PRO A 38 0.65 -6.88 -9.91
CA PRO A 38 1.10 -8.25 -10.09
C PRO A 38 1.36 -8.93 -8.74
N ALA A 39 1.33 -10.26 -8.74
CA ALA A 39 1.69 -11.04 -7.57
C ALA A 39 3.14 -10.77 -7.14
N GLY A 40 3.38 -10.71 -5.83
CA GLY A 40 4.69 -10.42 -5.28
C GLY A 40 4.64 -9.75 -3.91
N THR A 41 5.83 -9.46 -3.37
CA THR A 41 5.98 -8.77 -2.09
C THR A 41 5.90 -7.26 -2.26
N TYR A 42 5.05 -6.65 -1.45
CA TYR A 42 4.86 -5.22 -1.31
C TYR A 42 5.20 -4.80 0.11
N TYR A 43 5.55 -3.54 0.28
CA TYR A 43 5.85 -2.95 1.57
C TYR A 43 4.82 -1.90 1.88
N TYR A 44 4.40 -1.79 3.13
CA TYR A 44 3.44 -0.79 3.54
C TYR A 44 3.93 0.00 4.74
N ILE A 45 3.49 1.26 4.79
CA ILE A 45 3.65 2.16 5.91
C ILE A 45 2.24 2.56 6.36
N ILE A 46 1.93 2.33 7.64
CA ILE A 46 0.69 2.79 8.29
C ILE A 46 1.05 3.89 9.26
N ASN A 47 0.53 5.10 9.01
CA ASN A 47 0.65 6.22 9.93
C ASN A 47 -0.56 6.28 10.86
N ILE A 48 -0.31 6.29 12.17
CA ILE A 48 -1.32 6.46 13.22
C ILE A 48 -1.38 7.95 13.58
N ASN A 49 -2.09 8.72 12.77
CA ASN A 49 -2.20 10.17 12.94
C ASN A 49 -2.62 10.57 14.36
N GLN A 50 -2.01 11.64 14.89
CA GLN A 50 -2.35 12.28 16.18
C GLN A 50 -2.21 11.38 17.42
N SER A 51 -1.52 10.24 17.29
CA SER A 51 -1.32 9.31 18.41
C SER A 51 0.05 9.45 19.11
N GLY A 52 1.02 10.10 18.45
CA GLY A 52 2.42 10.14 18.91
C GLY A 52 3.18 8.84 18.70
N PHE A 53 2.57 7.81 18.07
CA PHE A 53 3.26 6.59 17.71
C PHE A 53 4.05 6.75 16.40
N GLU A 54 5.21 6.08 16.35
CA GLU A 54 5.97 5.91 15.13
C GLU A 54 5.15 5.15 14.07
N PRO A 55 5.32 5.46 12.77
CA PRO A 55 4.66 4.71 11.71
C PRO A 55 5.02 3.22 11.72
N ILE A 56 4.03 2.37 11.51
CA ILE A 56 4.24 0.92 11.39
C ILE A 56 4.70 0.61 9.96
N GLN A 57 5.79 -0.15 9.83
CA GLN A 57 6.32 -0.57 8.55
C GLN A 57 6.40 -2.10 8.51
N SER A 58 5.88 -2.71 7.44
CA SER A 58 5.99 -4.15 7.22
C SER A 58 5.81 -4.50 5.74
N TYR A 59 5.68 -5.79 5.46
CA TYR A 59 5.47 -6.32 4.11
C TYR A 59 4.20 -7.17 4.03
N ILE A 60 3.68 -7.30 2.82
CA ILE A 60 2.55 -8.16 2.48
C ILE A 60 2.83 -8.83 1.14
N TYR A 61 2.44 -10.09 1.02
CA TYR A 61 2.51 -10.83 -0.24
C TYR A 61 1.15 -10.81 -0.92
N LEU A 62 1.08 -10.24 -2.13
CA LEU A 62 -0.09 -10.38 -3.00
C LEU A 62 0.04 -11.68 -3.77
N GLY A 63 -0.87 -12.62 -3.52
CA GLY A 63 -0.95 -13.89 -4.22
C GLY A 63 -1.78 -13.80 -5.50
N THR A 64 -1.64 -14.80 -6.36
CA THR A 64 -2.63 -15.09 -7.41
C THR A 64 -3.77 -15.90 -6.82
N LYS A 65 -5.00 -15.64 -7.29
CA LYS A 65 -6.17 -16.45 -6.97
C LYS A 65 -6.11 -17.81 -7.65
#